data_AF-A0A2T0WC72-F1
#
_entry.id   AF-A0A2T0WC72-F1
#
_cell.length_a   1.000
_cell.length_b   1.000
_cell.length_c   1.000
_cell.angle_alpha   90.00
_cell.angle_beta   90.00
_cell.angle_gamma   90.00
#
_symmetry.space_group_name_H-M   'P 1'
#
loop_
_entity.id
_entity.type
_entity.pdbx_description
1 polymer ?
#
loop_
_entity_poly.entity_id
_entity_poly.type
_entity_poly.pdbx_seq_one_letter_code
_entity_poly.pdbx_strand_id
1 'polypeptide(L)'
;MTIEDQDFMMRQIKLMAKGIGVFLDISSLKELFKLEFSFDDELTDPEIEGIIFLARTEELIDKNLLSREELEEVLNTSSERIDQLLSSQAQPNGEEREKLEQLIDDKQYWMDQDDTDY
;
A
#
# COMPACT_ATOMS: atom_id res chain seq x y z
N MET A 1 19.34 -10.95 3.74
CA MET A 1 18.32 -11.40 2.78
C MET A 1 18.90 -11.41 1.38
N THR A 2 18.50 -12.35 0.51
CA THR A 2 18.66 -12.13 -0.92
C THR A 2 17.58 -11.15 -1.39
N ILE A 3 17.84 -10.40 -2.46
CA ILE A 3 16.85 -9.48 -3.05
C ILE A 3 15.55 -10.24 -3.41
N GLU A 4 15.67 -11.52 -3.79
CA GLU A 4 14.55 -12.37 -4.17
C GLU A 4 13.60 -12.69 -3.00
N ASP A 5 14.13 -12.87 -1.79
CA ASP A 5 13.34 -13.14 -0.59
C ASP A 5 12.51 -11.90 -0.19
N GLN A 6 13.12 -10.71 -0.29
CA GLN A 6 12.46 -9.43 0.00
C GLN A 6 11.34 -9.15 -1.00
N ASP A 7 11.59 -9.35 -2.29
CA ASP A 7 10.59 -9.22 -3.34
C ASP A 7 9.44 -10.21 -3.17
N PHE A 8 9.74 -11.44 -2.75
CA PHE A 8 8.72 -12.45 -2.48
C PHE A 8 7.81 -12.03 -1.33
N MET A 9 8.39 -11.58 -0.21
CA MET A 9 7.61 -11.09 0.93
C MET A 9 6.74 -9.88 0.59
N MET A 10 7.31 -8.89 -0.12
CA MET A 10 6.54 -7.72 -0.57
C MET A 10 5.33 -8.12 -1.41
N ARG A 11 5.49 -9.10 -2.32
CA ARG A 11 4.37 -9.65 -3.09
C ARG A 11 3.32 -10.32 -2.21
N GLN A 12 3.72 -11.12 -1.21
CA GLN A 12 2.77 -11.80 -0.33
C GLN A 12 1.98 -10.82 0.54
N ILE A 13 2.65 -9.84 1.16
CA ILE A 13 2.02 -8.78 1.96
C ILE A 13 1.00 -8.02 1.12
N LYS A 14 1.38 -7.65 -0.11
CA LYS A 14 0.52 -6.92 -1.05
C LYS A 14 -0.70 -7.74 -1.49
N LEU A 15 -0.52 -9.04 -1.77
CA LEU A 15 -1.63 -9.94 -2.10
C LEU A 15 -2.62 -10.08 -0.94
N MET A 16 -2.12 -10.22 0.28
CA MET A 16 -2.96 -10.29 1.47
C MET A 16 -3.69 -8.97 1.74
N ALA A 17 -3.00 -7.84 1.58
CA ALA A 17 -3.57 -6.51 1.72
C ALA A 17 -4.68 -6.23 0.70
N LYS A 18 -4.50 -6.66 -0.57
CA LYS A 18 -5.53 -6.58 -1.62
C LYS A 18 -6.69 -7.57 -1.44
N GLY A 19 -6.46 -8.68 -0.75
CA GLY A 19 -7.47 -9.72 -0.53
C GLY A 19 -8.33 -9.41 0.69
N ILE A 20 -7.90 -9.91 1.85
CA ILE A 20 -8.62 -9.76 3.13
C ILE A 20 -8.37 -8.37 3.72
N GLY A 21 -7.20 -7.77 3.44
CA GLY A 21 -6.78 -6.52 4.04
C GLY A 21 -7.56 -5.27 3.65
N VAL A 22 -8.34 -5.31 2.56
CA VAL A 22 -9.28 -4.24 2.19
C VAL A 22 -10.29 -4.00 3.31
N PHE A 23 -10.67 -5.06 4.02
CA PHE A 23 -11.68 -5.04 5.09
C PHE A 23 -11.08 -4.89 6.49
N LEU A 24 -9.75 -4.92 6.61
CA LEU A 24 -9.05 -4.82 7.88
C LEU A 24 -8.43 -3.43 8.04
N ASP A 25 -8.43 -2.94 9.26
CA ASP A 25 -7.62 -1.78 9.61
C ASP A 25 -6.12 -2.12 9.51
N ILE A 26 -5.31 -1.08 9.33
CA ILE A 26 -3.86 -1.23 9.20
C ILE A 26 -3.22 -1.92 10.40
N SER A 27 -3.72 -1.66 11.61
CA SER A 27 -3.17 -2.26 12.82
C SER A 27 -3.38 -3.77 12.82
N SER A 28 -4.58 -4.24 12.48
CA SER A 28 -4.86 -5.68 12.34
C SER A 28 -4.03 -6.34 11.24
N LEU A 29 -3.85 -5.67 10.10
CA LEU A 29 -2.99 -6.17 9.02
C LEU A 29 -1.53 -6.31 9.46
N LYS A 30 -1.00 -5.30 10.15
CA LYS A 30 0.36 -5.33 10.69
C LYS A 30 0.55 -6.50 11.66
N GLU A 31 -0.39 -6.71 12.57
CA GLU A 31 -0.34 -7.85 13.50
C GLU A 31 -0.38 -9.18 12.77
N LEU A 32 -1.26 -9.32 11.77
CA LEU A 32 -1.37 -10.53 10.96
C LEU A 32 -0.07 -10.82 10.21
N PHE A 33 0.58 -9.81 9.63
CA PHE A 33 1.86 -9.99 8.95
C PHE A 33 2.99 -10.36 9.91
N LYS A 34 3.03 -9.75 11.11
CA LYS A 34 3.98 -10.15 12.17
C LYS A 34 3.83 -11.60 12.59
N LEU A 35 2.59 -12.10 12.65
CA LEU A 35 2.30 -13.49 12.98
C LEU A 35 2.69 -14.46 11.86
N GLU A 36 2.38 -14.13 10.60
CA GLU A 36 2.61 -15.01 9.45
C GLU A 36 4.09 -15.10 9.06
N PHE A 37 4.79 -13.96 9.08
CA PHE A 37 6.15 -13.87 8.54
C PHE A 37 7.24 -13.92 9.62
N SER A 38 6.88 -14.07 10.91
CA SER A 38 7.84 -14.09 12.04
C SER A 38 8.92 -13.01 11.89
N PHE A 39 8.51 -11.76 11.69
CA PHE A 39 9.38 -10.61 11.38
C PHE A 39 10.28 -10.19 12.56
N ASP A 40 11.08 -11.09 13.10
CA ASP A 40 11.98 -10.75 14.20
C ASP A 40 13.12 -9.81 13.75
N ASP A 41 13.37 -9.60 12.45
CA ASP A 41 14.35 -8.61 11.96
C ASP A 41 14.22 -8.18 10.47
N GLU A 42 13.14 -8.53 9.75
CA GLU A 42 13.16 -8.50 8.27
C GLU A 42 12.46 -7.31 7.59
N LEU A 43 11.38 -6.77 8.18
CA LEU A 43 10.71 -5.55 7.73
C LEU A 43 10.25 -4.74 8.94
N THR A 44 10.59 -3.46 8.95
CA THR A 44 10.16 -2.51 9.97
C THR A 44 8.70 -2.13 9.77
N ASP A 45 8.02 -1.72 10.85
CA ASP A 45 6.64 -1.24 10.80
C ASP A 45 6.37 -0.24 9.65
N PRO A 46 7.23 0.78 9.43
CA PRO A 46 6.99 1.74 8.35
C PRO A 46 7.17 1.15 6.94
N GLU A 47 7.95 0.09 6.78
CA GLU A 47 8.08 -0.62 5.49
C GLU A 47 6.83 -1.47 5.23
N ILE A 48 6.31 -2.15 6.25
CA ILE A 48 5.04 -2.88 6.18
C ILE A 48 3.90 -1.93 5.82
N GLU A 49 3.81 -0.78 6.48
CA GLU A 49 2.83 0.27 6.18
C GLU A 49 2.94 0.75 4.73
N GLY A 50 4.15 1.04 4.26
CA GLY A 50 4.39 1.42 2.87
C GLY A 50 3.87 0.40 1.87
N ILE A 51 4.07 -0.90 2.12
CA ILE A 51 3.57 -1.97 1.26
C ILE A 51 2.03 -2.04 1.30
N ILE A 52 1.43 -1.89 2.49
CA ILE A 52 -0.03 -1.87 2.65
C ILE A 52 -0.63 -0.70 1.88
N PHE A 53 -0.04 0.49 2.00
CA PHE A 53 -0.53 1.68 1.30
C PHE A 53 -0.44 1.50 -0.21
N LEU A 54 0.68 1.00 -0.74
CA LEU A 54 0.78 0.68 -2.17
C LEU A 54 -0.28 -0.33 -2.64
N ALA A 55 -0.57 -1.35 -1.83
CA ALA A 55 -1.60 -2.34 -2.14
C ALA A 55 -2.99 -1.68 -2.28
N ARG A 56 -3.33 -0.76 -1.37
CA ARG A 56 -4.59 0.00 -1.38
C ARG A 56 -4.64 1.01 -2.52
N THR A 57 -3.54 1.70 -2.81
CA THR A 57 -3.45 2.61 -3.96
C THR A 57 -3.70 1.87 -5.28
N GLU A 58 -3.18 0.66 -5.44
CA GLU A 58 -3.48 -0.15 -6.61
C GLU A 58 -4.93 -0.57 -6.70
N GLU A 59 -5.57 -0.87 -5.57
CA GLU A 59 -6.99 -1.16 -5.55
C GLU A 59 -7.82 0.06 -6.00
N LEU A 60 -7.44 1.26 -5.57
CA LEU A 60 -8.07 2.51 -6.05
C LEU A 60 -7.90 2.69 -7.56
N ILE A 61 -6.73 2.35 -8.11
CA ILE A 61 -6.49 2.36 -9.56
C ILE A 61 -7.34 1.29 -10.27
N ASP A 62 -7.36 0.06 -9.77
CA ASP A 62 -8.12 -1.05 -10.33
C ASP A 62 -9.63 -0.76 -10.34
N LYS A 63 -10.12 0.00 -9.35
CA LYS A 63 -11.52 0.48 -9.26
C LYS A 63 -11.79 1.75 -10.06
N ASN A 64 -10.80 2.31 -10.78
CA ASN A 64 -10.86 3.61 -11.47
C ASN A 64 -11.23 4.79 -10.56
N LEU A 65 -10.89 4.73 -9.27
CA LEU A 65 -11.07 5.81 -8.27
C LEU A 65 -9.84 6.72 -8.16
N LEU A 66 -8.73 6.28 -8.73
CA LEU A 66 -7.47 6.99 -8.83
C LEU A 66 -6.83 6.68 -10.19
N SER A 67 -6.41 7.70 -10.92
CA SER A 67 -5.59 7.54 -12.11
C SER A 67 -4.10 7.51 -11.78
N ARG A 68 -3.29 6.94 -12.67
CA ARG A 68 -1.83 6.99 -12.54
C ARG A 68 -1.29 8.42 -12.58
N GLU A 69 -1.89 9.27 -13.42
CA GLU A 69 -1.49 10.68 -13.53
C GLU A 69 -1.72 11.43 -12.21
N GLU A 70 -2.88 11.23 -11.56
CA GLU A 70 -3.14 11.79 -10.23
C GLU A 70 -2.13 11.28 -9.18
N LEU A 71 -1.75 10.00 -9.24
CA LEU A 71 -0.75 9.44 -8.32
C LEU A 71 0.64 10.05 -8.52
N GLU A 72 1.05 10.28 -9.78
CA GLU A 72 2.31 10.98 -10.11
C GLU A 72 2.33 12.39 -9.53
N GLU A 73 1.23 13.12 -9.67
CA GLU A 73 1.07 14.48 -9.13
C GLU A 73 1.12 14.49 -7.60
N VAL A 74 0.37 13.60 -6.94
CA VAL A 74 0.33 13.50 -5.47
C VAL A 74 1.71 13.18 -4.91
N LEU A 75 2.39 12.19 -5.49
CA LEU A 75 3.72 11.79 -5.03
C LEU A 75 4.82 12.75 -5.49
N ASN A 76 4.54 13.63 -6.46
CA ASN A 76 5.48 14.52 -7.11
C ASN A 76 6.70 13.73 -7.63
N THR A 77 6.43 12.66 -8.38
CA THR A 77 7.44 11.71 -8.84
C THR A 77 7.23 11.31 -10.29
N SER A 78 8.22 10.64 -10.89
CA SER A 78 8.15 10.22 -12.30
C SER A 78 7.30 8.97 -12.49
N SER A 79 6.75 8.78 -13.69
CA SER A 79 6.06 7.55 -14.09
C SER A 79 6.91 6.30 -13.88
N GLU A 80 8.23 6.39 -14.10
CA GLU A 80 9.17 5.29 -13.85
C GLU A 80 9.21 4.92 -12.36
N ARG A 81 9.22 5.91 -11.46
CA ARG A 81 9.17 5.66 -10.02
C ARG A 81 7.83 5.04 -9.62
N ILE A 82 6.72 5.50 -10.19
CA ILE A 82 5.41 4.89 -9.99
C ILE A 82 5.42 3.43 -10.43
N ASP A 83 5.96 3.11 -11.62
CA ASP A 83 6.06 1.73 -12.08
C ASP A 83 6.89 0.85 -11.15
N GLN A 84 8.00 1.36 -10.61
CA GLN A 84 8.81 0.62 -9.63
C GLN A 84 8.03 0.34 -8.33
N LEU A 85 7.25 1.31 -7.85
CA LEU A 85 6.42 1.16 -6.65
C LEU A 85 5.28 0.15 -6.89
N LEU A 86 4.56 0.29 -8.00
CA LEU A 86 3.42 -0.58 -8.33
C LEU A 86 3.84 -2.00 -8.73
N SER A 87 5.04 -2.18 -9.28
CA SER A 87 5.59 -3.51 -9.60
C SER A 87 6.23 -4.23 -8.40
N SER A 88 6.18 -3.64 -7.20
CA SER A 88 6.86 -4.14 -6.01
C SER A 88 8.38 -4.26 -6.15
N GLN A 89 8.98 -3.58 -7.13
CA GLN A 89 10.44 -3.52 -7.32
C GLN A 89 11.11 -2.49 -6.39
N ALA A 90 10.31 -1.60 -5.78
CA ALA A 90 10.78 -0.63 -4.83
C ALA A 90 9.76 -0.39 -3.71
N GLN A 91 10.26 0.04 -2.56
CA GLN A 91 9.46 0.53 -1.45
C GLN A 91 9.32 2.06 -1.51
N PRO A 92 8.21 2.61 -0.99
CA PRO A 92 8.08 4.04 -0.84
C PRO A 92 9.07 4.54 0.21
N ASN A 93 9.70 5.68 -0.06
CA ASN A 93 10.46 6.39 0.96
C ASN A 93 9.52 7.04 2.00
N GLY A 94 10.08 7.67 3.04
CA GLY A 94 9.27 8.26 4.11
C GLY A 94 8.24 9.30 3.62
N GLU A 95 8.65 10.20 2.73
CA GLU A 95 7.76 11.22 2.18
C GLU A 95 6.69 10.62 1.26
N GLU A 96 7.08 9.66 0.40
CA GLU A 96 6.14 8.93 -0.45
C GLU A 96 5.12 8.16 0.40
N ARG A 97 5.56 7.53 1.50
CA ARG A 97 4.67 6.79 2.41
C ARG A 97 3.64 7.71 3.06
N GLU A 98 4.07 8.85 3.60
CA GLU A 98 3.17 9.83 4.24
C GLU A 98 2.12 10.37 3.25
N LYS A 99 2.53 10.60 1.98
CA LYS A 99 1.59 11.03 0.93
C LYS A 99 0.62 9.93 0.53
N LEU A 100 1.07 8.68 0.47
CA LEU A 100 0.22 7.52 0.19
C LEU A 100 -0.81 7.30 1.31
N GLU A 101 -0.40 7.46 2.57
CA GLU A 101 -1.29 7.41 3.74
C GLU A 101 -2.41 8.45 3.62
N GLN A 102 -2.04 9.73 3.40
CA GLN A 102 -3.02 10.82 3.22
C GLN A 102 -3.96 10.57 2.04
N LEU A 103 -3.44 10.09 0.91
CA LEU A 103 -4.25 9.76 -0.26
C LEU A 103 -5.30 8.69 0.04
N ILE A 104 -4.93 7.68 0.82
CA ILE A 104 -5.83 6.59 1.21
C ILE A 104 -6.88 7.11 2.19
N ASP A 105 -6.49 7.87 3.19
CA ASP A 105 -7.41 8.46 4.17
C ASP A 105 -8.43 9.37 3.47
N ASP A 106 -7.98 10.23 2.56
CA ASP A 106 -8.84 11.10 1.77
C ASP A 106 -9.83 10.27 0.95
N LYS A 107 -9.35 9.26 0.21
CA LYS A 107 -10.21 8.45 -0.66
C LYS A 107 -11.16 7.54 0.13
N GLN A 108 -10.75 7.02 1.28
CA GLN A 108 -11.64 6.26 2.18
C GLN A 108 -12.74 7.15 2.75
N TYR A 109 -12.42 8.38 3.15
CA TYR A 109 -13.41 9.36 3.60
C TYR A 109 -14.48 9.63 2.54
N TRP A 110 -14.11 9.67 1.25
CA TRP A 110 -15.09 9.84 0.16
C TRP A 110 -15.95 8.58 -0.08
N MET A 111 -15.38 7.38 0.07
CA MET A 111 -16.13 6.12 -0.09
C MET A 111 -17.14 5.89 1.03
N ASP A 112 -16.81 6.27 2.26
CA ASP A 112 -17.73 6.13 3.41
C ASP A 112 -18.90 7.13 3.34
N GLN A 113 -18.76 8.26 2.64
CA GLN A 113 -19.86 9.22 2.45
C GLN A 113 -20.90 8.77 1.41
N ASP A 114 -20.48 8.11 0.33
CA ASP A 114 -21.38 7.59 -0.70
C ASP A 114 -22.32 6.49 -0.17
N ASP A 115 -21.93 5.77 0.89
CA ASP A 115 -22.75 4.72 1.53
C ASP A 115 -23.77 5.28 2.55
N THR A 116 -23.68 6.56 2.94
CA THR A 116 -24.61 7.19 3.90
C THR A 116 -25.82 7.88 3.28
N ASP A 117 -25.93 7.93 1.95
CA ASP A 117 -27.01 8.61 1.22
C ASP A 117 -28.19 7.69 0.81
N TYR A 118 -28.50 6.64 1.60
CA TYR A 118 -29.66 5.76 1.41
C TYR A 118 -30.67 5.79 2.57
#